data_AF-A0AAQ3SQC1-F1
#
_entry.id   AF-A0AAQ3SQC1-F1
#
_cell.length_a   1.000
_cell.length_b   1.000
_cell.length_c   1.000
_cell.angle_alpha   90.00
_cell.angle_beta   90.00
_cell.angle_gamma   90.00
#
_symmetry.space_group_name_H-M   'P 1'
#
loop_
_entity.id
_entity.type
_entity.pdbx_description
1 polymer ?
#
loop_
_entity_poly.entity_id
_entity_poly.type
_entity_poly.pdbx_seq_one_letter_code
_entity_poly.pdbx_strand_id
1 'polypeptide(L)' 'MSLMGELRFFLGLRIKQGLEGTFVHQAKYTRDILKKFNMGDSKPMTTPMSTNTVLDADEDRDAVDQKEF' A
#
# COMPACT_ATOMS: atom_id res chain seq x y z
N MET A 1 -5.74 14.58 -22.92
CA MET A 1 -5.26 15.03 -21.61
C MET A 1 -6.45 15.01 -20.66
N SER A 2 -6.40 14.17 -19.61
CA SER A 2 -7.47 14.11 -18.61
C SER A 2 -7.46 15.39 -17.76
N LEU A 3 -8.63 15.83 -17.30
CA LEU A 3 -8.87 17.09 -16.59
C LEU A 3 -8.14 17.21 -15.22
N MET A 4 -7.53 16.11 -14.74
CA MET A 4 -7.06 15.97 -13.35
C MET A 4 -5.59 16.36 -13.12
N GLY A 5 -4.83 16.74 -14.17
CA GLY A 5 -3.40 17.02 -14.05
C GLY A 5 -2.54 15.79 -13.68
N GLU A 6 -1.24 16.00 -13.46
CA GLU A 6 -0.34 14.92 -13.01
C GLU A 6 -0.62 14.53 -11.55
N LEU A 7 -0.78 13.22 -11.32
CA LEU A 7 -1.03 12.66 -10.00
C LEU A 7 0.28 12.61 -9.20
N ARG A 8 0.57 13.67 -8.45
CA ARG A 8 1.79 13.79 -7.62
C ARG A 8 1.61 13.22 -6.21
N PHE A 9 0.39 13.23 -5.69
CA PHE A 9 0.06 12.68 -4.38
C PHE A 9 -1.30 11.96 -4.46
N PHE A 10 -1.39 10.78 -3.84
CA PHE A 10 -2.63 10.03 -3.71
C PHE A 10 -2.65 9.32 -2.36
N LEU A 11 -3.72 9.47 -1.58
CA LEU A 11 -3.88 8.83 -0.27
C LEU A 11 -2.69 9.10 0.70
N GLY A 12 -2.04 10.27 0.56
CA GLY A 12 -0.83 10.63 1.34
C GLY A 12 0.48 10.04 0.80
N LEU A 13 0.42 9.22 -0.25
CA LEU A 13 1.56 8.65 -0.94
C LEU A 13 2.04 9.59 -2.04
N ARG A 14 3.36 9.79 -2.14
CA ARG A 14 3.94 10.51 -3.27
C ARG A 14 4.04 9.58 -4.47
N ILE A 15 3.53 10.04 -5.61
CA ILE A 15 3.50 9.30 -6.86
C ILE A 15 4.44 9.96 -7.87
N LYS A 16 5.17 9.13 -8.63
CA LYS A 16 6.02 9.53 -9.75
C LYS A 16 5.55 8.81 -11.00
N GLN A 17 4.95 9.55 -11.92
CA GLN A 17 4.55 9.03 -13.22
C GLN A 17 5.70 9.22 -14.21
N GLY A 18 6.01 8.20 -14.99
CA GLY A 18 7.04 8.22 -16.03
C GLY A 18 6.62 7.36 -17.23
N LEU A 19 7.46 7.31 -18.26
CA LEU A 19 7.17 6.54 -19.49
C LEU A 19 7.01 5.04 -19.22
N GLU A 20 7.73 4.49 -18.22
CA GLU A 20 7.63 3.09 -17.82
C GLU A 20 6.44 2.77 -16.90
N GLY A 21 5.67 3.79 -16.47
CA GLY A 21 4.50 3.60 -15.62
C GLY A 21 4.47 4.52 -14.39
N THR A 22 3.69 4.09 -13.39
CA THR A 22 3.44 4.87 -12.17
C THR A 22 4.16 4.24 -10.98
N PHE A 23 5.06 4.99 -10.35
CA PHE A 23 5.85 4.55 -9.20
C PHE A 23 5.35 5.22 -7.92
N VAL A 24 5.23 4.46 -6.84
CA VAL A 24 4.89 4.97 -5.51
C VAL A 24 6.16 5.13 -4.68
N HIS A 25 6.36 6.30 -4.11
CA HIS A 25 7.51 6.57 -3.26
C HIS A 25 7.28 6.09 -1.82
N GLN A 26 7.58 4.81 -1.57
CA GLN A 26 7.21 4.11 -0.34
C GLN A 26 7.96 4.57 0.93
N ALA A 27 9.17 5.12 0.82
CA ALA A 27 10.03 5.37 1.99
C ALA A 27 9.39 6.25 3.09
N LYS A 28 8.63 7.28 2.72
CA LYS A 28 7.93 8.13 3.70
C LYS A 28 6.77 7.37 4.35
N TYR A 29 5.97 6.70 3.53
CA TYR A 29 4.82 5.91 3.98
C TYR A 29 5.22 4.80 4.95
N THR A 30 6.28 4.05 4.63
CA THR A 30 6.81 3.01 5.50
C THR A 30 7.25 3.60 6.85
N ARG A 31 7.95 4.73 6.85
CA ARG A 31 8.35 5.41 8.10
C ARG A 31 7.15 5.89 8.93
N ASP A 32 6.15 6.46 8.27
CA ASP A 32 4.94 6.95 8.93
C ASP A 32 4.14 5.78 9.56
N ILE A 33 4.04 4.63 8.88
CA ILE A 33 3.45 3.40 9.42
C ILE A 33 4.24 2.91 10.63
N LEU A 34 5.56 2.75 10.49
CA LEU A 34 6.40 2.26 11.58
C LEU A 34 6.28 3.16 12.80
N LYS A 35 6.23 4.48 12.62
CA LYS A 35 6.00 5.44 13.70
C LYS A 35 4.62 5.28 14.33
N LYS A 36 3.57 5.13 13.53
CA LYS A 36 2.18 4.96 14.02
C LYS A 36 2.03 3.76 14.96
N PHE A 37 2.80 2.70 14.72
CA PHE A 37 2.76 1.47 15.52
C PHE A 37 3.95 1.33 16.49
N ASN A 38 4.72 2.39 16.74
CA ASN A 38 5.90 2.39 17.62
C ASN A 38 6.97 1.34 17.24
N MET A 39 7.14 1.09 15.94
CA MET A 39 8.09 0.13 15.35
C MET A 39 9.38 0.80 14.83
N GLY A 40 9.70 2.03 15.27
CA GLY A 40 10.87 2.77 14.79
C GLY A 40 12.21 2.08 15.05
N ASP A 41 12.31 1.36 16.17
CA ASP A 41 13.52 0.62 16.60
C ASP A 41 13.43 -0.88 16.32
N SER A 42 12.39 -1.33 15.60
CA SER A 42 12.24 -2.74 15.24
C SER A 42 13.37 -3.18 14.30
N LYS A 43 13.86 -4.41 14.52
CA LYS A 43 14.93 -4.97 13.68
C LYS A 43 14.45 -5.05 12.22
N PRO A 44 15.28 -4.60 11.25
CA PRO A 44 14.94 -4.76 9.84
C PRO A 44 14.85 -6.26 9.52
N MET A 45 13.81 -6.64 8.78
CA MET A 45 13.68 -7.99 8.27
C MET A 45 14.44 -8.08 6.94
N THR A 46 15.33 -9.07 6.82
CA THR A 46 16.06 -9.35 5.58
C THR A 46 15.20 -9.97 4.50
N THR A 47 14.11 -10.63 4.91
CA THR A 47 13.13 -11.19 3.98
C THR A 47 12.28 -10.06 3.40
N PRO A 48 12.30 -9.84 2.07
CA PRO A 48 11.41 -8.87 1.45
C PRO A 48 9.95 -9.30 1.64
N MET A 49 9.06 -8.32 1.82
CA MET A 49 7.63 -8.56 1.78
C MET A 49 7.26 -9.02 0.36
N SER A 50 6.39 -10.03 0.25
CA SER A 50 5.86 -10.47 -1.05
C SER A 50 5.22 -9.29 -1.77
N THR A 51 5.55 -9.09 -3.04
CA THR A 51 4.93 -8.05 -3.88
C THR A 51 3.50 -8.40 -4.28
N ASN A 52 3.15 -9.69 -4.21
CA ASN A 52 1.84 -10.20 -4.57
C ASN A 52 1.17 -10.80 -3.33
N THR A 53 -0.05 -10.38 -3.07
CA THR A 53 -0.94 -11.05 -2.14
C THR A 53 -1.60 -12.20 -2.90
N VAL A 54 -1.32 -13.45 -2.51
CA VAL A 54 -2.12 -14.58 -2.97
C VAL A 54 -3.43 -14.52 -2.20
N LEU A 55 -4.48 -14.07 -2.87
CA LEU A 55 -5.84 -14.13 -2.35
C LEU A 55 -6.43 -15.45 -2.85
N ASP A 56 -6.73 -16.34 -1.93
CA ASP A 56 -7.42 -17.60 -2.22
C ASP A 56 -8.89 -17.48 -1.81
N ALA A 57 -9.75 -18.26 -2.45
CA ALA A 57 -11.16 -18.32 -2.06
C ALA A 57 -11.24 -19.11 -0.75
N ASP A 58 -11.68 -18.46 0.32
CA ASP A 58 -11.91 -19.13 1.59
C ASP A 58 -13.26 -19.87 1.50
N GLU A 59 -13.24 -21.10 0.97
CA GLU A 59 -14.45 -21.90 0.70
C GLU A 59 -15.20 -22.34 1.96
N ASP A 60 -14.58 -22.19 3.14
CA ASP A 60 -15.12 -22.62 4.44
C ASP A 60 -15.73 -21.45 5.25
N ARG A 61 -15.68 -20.21 4.75
CA ARG A 61 -16.24 -19.04 5.46
C ARG A 61 -17.64 -18.69 4.99
N ASP A 62 -18.50 -18.42 5.98
CA ASP A 62 -19.80 -17.79 5.75
C ASP A 62 -19.65 -16.45 5.02
N ALA A 63 -20.56 -16.17 4.10
CA ALA A 63 -20.60 -14.93 3.35
C ALA A 63 -20.77 -13.74 4.29
N VAL A 64 -19.73 -12.91 4.39
CA VAL A 64 -19.76 -11.65 5.13
C VAL A 64 -20.50 -10.60 4.28
N ASP A 65 -21.65 -10.12 4.77
CA ASP A 65 -22.39 -9.03 4.13
C ASP A 65 -21.67 -7.69 4.34
N GLN A 66 -21.36 -7.00 3.24
CA GLN A 66 -20.56 -5.78 3.25
C GLN A 66 -21.30 -4.57 3.87
N LYS A 67 -22.60 -4.66 4.17
CA LYS A 67 -23.40 -3.55 4.72
C LYS A 67 -23.43 -3.51 6.26
N GLU A 68 -22.81 -4.47 6.92
CA GLU A 68 -22.73 -4.56 8.39
C GLU A 68 -21.49 -3.84 8.96
N PHE A 69 -21.13 -2.67 8.43
CA PHE A 69 -20.15 -1.74 9.02
C PHE A 69 -20.58 -0.28 8.86
#